data_AF-A0A7J2IYQ8-F1
#
_entry.id   AF-A0A7J2IYQ8-F1
#
_cell.length_a   1.000
_cell.length_b   1.000
_cell.length_c   1.000
_cell.angle_alpha   90.00
_cell.angle_beta   90.00
_cell.angle_gamma   90.00
#
_symmetry.space_group_name_H-M   'P 1'
#
loop_
_entity.id
_entity.type
_entity.pdbx_description
1 polymer ?
#
loop_
_entity_poly.entity_id
_entity_poly.type
_entity_poly.pdbx_seq_one_letter_code
_entity_poly.pdbx_strand_id
1 'polypeptide(L)'
;MQELCIVCKGRGFCGKPCKILLSIKKYRPKISKSFLGSTPPEIFVGRHSYPNVYVGILAPDEIGNTEKLAMPELWHKEKASIEEILSFRAKLVYSRFKANVKKARKNEKEIELLRNVSLSSKPVDVDFKLKRKPKLNFSLDKHLPLIGNPAPLEKAKIESNIKVKKKVEYIASDYDVKAEEAVFNLYKSKIEISSITKMLSAGTLGLKIQRKLVPTRWAVTTVDSIISKKLLEKIKTYKPINHFMVFNANYLGNYYEILLMPSVWSFEVIEISEKGYFGYGNIASWHDYEFFYGRKTYASSVTGAYYANRLAVCEYLEKIKRQASCLVLREIRKSYWAPCGVSILRECCREAFRKKPEVFSTLDEALEAIKKRLKIPLELFIKKSKLIKNWNEQQKLEKFV
;
A
#
# COMPACT_ATOMS: atom_id res chain seq x y z
N MET A 1 -11.82 -15.90 23.19
CA MET A 1 -12.62 -15.19 22.15
C MET A 1 -11.77 -14.54 21.06
N GLN A 2 -10.67 -13.85 21.43
CA GLN A 2 -9.80 -13.14 20.48
C GLN A 2 -9.00 -14.06 19.55
N GLU A 3 -8.57 -15.24 20.02
CA GLU A 3 -7.85 -16.24 19.19
C GLU A 3 -8.70 -16.76 18.02
N LEU A 4 -10.01 -16.97 18.25
CA LEU A 4 -10.95 -17.40 17.22
C LEU A 4 -11.05 -16.38 16.07
N CYS A 5 -10.97 -15.08 16.36
CA CYS A 5 -11.02 -14.03 15.33
C CYS A 5 -9.78 -14.04 14.43
N ILE A 6 -8.60 -14.32 15.00
CA ILE A 6 -7.33 -14.43 14.26
C ILE A 6 -7.39 -15.58 13.24
N VAL A 7 -7.97 -16.71 13.62
CA VAL A 7 -8.15 -17.88 12.74
C VAL A 7 -9.30 -17.65 11.74
N CYS A 8 -10.42 -17.11 12.23
CA CYS A 8 -11.62 -16.87 11.44
C CYS A 8 -11.36 -15.85 10.31
N LYS A 9 -10.58 -14.80 10.57
CA LYS A 9 -10.28 -13.70 9.61
C LYS A 9 -11.55 -13.18 8.93
N GLY A 10 -12.56 -12.92 9.75
CA GLY A 10 -13.86 -12.42 9.30
C GLY A 10 -14.75 -13.44 8.58
N ARG A 11 -14.30 -14.68 8.30
CA ARG A 11 -15.05 -15.65 7.47
C ARG A 11 -16.29 -16.26 8.13
N GLY A 12 -16.54 -15.95 9.41
CA GLY A 12 -17.68 -16.47 10.16
C GLY A 12 -17.51 -17.90 10.67
N PHE A 13 -16.32 -18.50 10.57
CA PHE A 13 -16.06 -19.87 11.05
C PHE A 13 -16.31 -20.07 12.55
N CYS A 14 -16.29 -18.98 13.32
CA CYS A 14 -16.54 -19.01 14.76
C CYS A 14 -18.02 -18.93 15.15
N GLY A 15 -18.95 -18.76 14.21
CA GLY A 15 -20.40 -18.65 14.49
C GLY A 15 -20.86 -17.39 15.23
N LYS A 16 -19.94 -16.46 15.55
CA LYS A 16 -20.23 -15.23 16.33
C LYS A 16 -20.50 -14.01 15.43
N PRO A 17 -21.18 -12.96 15.94
CA PRO A 17 -21.34 -11.70 15.22
C PRO A 17 -19.99 -11.11 14.80
N CYS A 18 -19.85 -10.79 13.50
CA CYS A 18 -18.60 -10.29 12.94
C CYS A 18 -18.87 -9.07 12.06
N LYS A 19 -18.33 -7.90 12.47
CA LYS A 19 -18.48 -6.63 11.74
C LYS A 19 -18.05 -6.74 10.28
N ILE A 20 -16.89 -7.37 10.02
CA ILE A 20 -16.37 -7.56 8.66
C ILE A 20 -17.38 -8.37 7.82
N LEU A 21 -17.82 -9.53 8.32
CA LEU A 21 -18.73 -10.39 7.58
C LEU A 21 -20.08 -9.73 7.32
N LEU A 22 -20.62 -9.02 8.33
CA LEU A 22 -21.87 -8.30 8.22
C LEU A 22 -21.80 -7.19 7.15
N SER A 23 -20.73 -6.40 7.14
CA SER A 23 -20.50 -5.39 6.10
C SER A 23 -20.45 -6.01 4.71
N ILE A 24 -19.72 -7.11 4.53
CA ILE A 24 -19.63 -7.78 3.23
C ILE A 24 -20.98 -8.35 2.80
N LYS A 25 -21.73 -8.99 3.72
CA LYS A 25 -23.07 -9.51 3.44
C LYS A 25 -24.04 -8.40 3.04
N LYS A 26 -23.94 -7.23 3.69
CA LYS A 26 -24.81 -6.06 3.44
C LYS A 26 -24.58 -5.46 2.06
N TYR A 27 -23.33 -5.28 1.65
CA TYR A 27 -22.96 -4.56 0.44
C TYR A 27 -22.55 -5.44 -0.75
N ARG A 28 -22.73 -6.77 -0.65
CA ARG A 28 -22.43 -7.68 -1.76
C ARG A 28 -23.32 -7.37 -2.98
N PRO A 29 -22.78 -7.41 -4.20
CA PRO A 29 -23.56 -7.32 -5.43
C PRO A 29 -24.60 -8.44 -5.51
N LYS A 30 -25.82 -8.10 -5.92
CA LYS A 30 -26.91 -9.06 -6.14
C LYS A 30 -27.02 -9.41 -7.62
N ILE A 31 -25.91 -9.79 -8.23
CA ILE A 31 -25.85 -10.06 -9.67
C ILE A 31 -26.07 -11.53 -10.03
N SER A 32 -26.49 -11.74 -11.28
CA SER A 32 -26.67 -13.06 -11.87
C SER A 32 -25.34 -13.58 -12.46
N LYS A 33 -25.35 -14.10 -13.69
CA LYS A 33 -24.15 -14.47 -14.43
C LYS A 33 -23.62 -13.33 -15.31
N SER A 34 -24.38 -12.26 -15.49
CA SER A 34 -23.95 -11.10 -16.27
C SER A 34 -24.17 -9.81 -15.50
N PHE A 35 -23.29 -8.83 -15.72
CA PHE A 35 -23.42 -7.49 -15.19
C PHE A 35 -22.59 -6.49 -16.01
N LEU A 36 -23.06 -5.26 -16.05
CA LEU A 36 -22.36 -4.12 -16.62
C LEU A 36 -21.86 -3.24 -15.47
N GLY A 37 -20.59 -2.81 -15.53
CA GLY A 37 -20.00 -2.03 -14.45
C GLY A 37 -18.82 -1.17 -14.87
N SER A 38 -18.71 0.03 -14.28
CA SER A 38 -17.54 0.88 -14.45
C SER A 38 -16.43 0.42 -13.51
N THR A 39 -15.34 -0.17 -14.01
CA THR A 39 -14.19 -0.55 -13.16
C THR A 39 -13.43 0.68 -12.67
N PRO A 40 -13.00 0.75 -11.38
CA PRO A 40 -12.17 1.82 -10.83
C PRO A 40 -10.67 1.66 -11.22
N PRO A 41 -10.44 1.50 -12.52
CA PRO A 41 -9.33 0.79 -13.16
C PRO A 41 -8.68 -0.35 -12.35
N GLU A 42 -9.41 -1.05 -11.49
CA GLU A 42 -8.80 -1.98 -10.53
C GLU A 42 -8.62 -3.38 -11.12
N ILE A 43 -7.37 -3.83 -11.12
CA ILE A 43 -7.04 -5.21 -11.43
C ILE A 43 -6.44 -5.90 -10.20
N PHE A 44 -6.52 -7.22 -10.17
CA PHE A 44 -5.87 -8.01 -9.14
C PHE A 44 -5.17 -9.22 -9.73
N VAL A 45 -3.89 -9.37 -9.38
CA VAL A 45 -3.07 -10.55 -9.68
C VAL A 45 -2.78 -11.25 -8.36
N GLY A 46 -3.30 -12.47 -8.22
CA GLY A 46 -3.09 -13.31 -7.05
C GLY A 46 -1.64 -13.81 -6.96
N ARG A 47 -1.25 -14.26 -5.76
CA ARG A 47 0.07 -14.88 -5.51
C ARG A 47 0.02 -16.40 -5.36
N HIS A 48 -1.16 -16.95 -5.11
CA HIS A 48 -1.34 -18.39 -4.89
C HIS A 48 -1.21 -19.14 -6.22
N SER A 49 -0.62 -20.33 -6.16
CA SER A 49 -0.37 -21.19 -7.32
C SER A 49 0.63 -20.61 -8.34
N TYR A 50 1.50 -19.70 -7.91
CA TYR A 50 2.59 -19.16 -8.74
C TYR A 50 3.41 -20.28 -9.38
N PRO A 51 3.71 -20.23 -10.70
CA PRO A 51 3.52 -19.11 -11.62
C PRO A 51 2.14 -19.04 -12.31
N ASN A 52 1.23 -19.98 -12.06
CA ASN A 52 -0.12 -20.03 -12.64
C ASN A 52 -1.16 -19.46 -11.66
N VAL A 53 -1.35 -18.15 -11.72
CA VAL A 53 -2.12 -17.39 -10.73
C VAL A 53 -3.52 -17.06 -11.21
N TYR A 54 -4.42 -16.76 -10.27
CA TYR A 54 -5.67 -16.10 -10.62
C TYR A 54 -5.43 -14.61 -10.87
N VAL A 55 -5.93 -14.11 -11.98
CA VAL A 55 -5.88 -12.71 -12.38
C VAL A 55 -7.26 -12.25 -12.84
N GLY A 56 -7.58 -10.98 -12.68
CA GLY A 56 -8.88 -10.45 -13.11
C GLY A 56 -9.08 -8.97 -12.80
N ILE A 57 -10.26 -8.49 -13.16
CA ILE A 57 -10.71 -7.12 -12.95
C ILE A 57 -11.68 -7.09 -11.78
N LEU A 58 -11.63 -6.01 -11.01
CA LEU A 58 -12.63 -5.69 -10.00
C LEU A 58 -13.53 -4.58 -10.54
N ALA A 59 -14.83 -4.85 -10.57
CA ALA A 59 -15.84 -3.90 -11.00
C ALA A 59 -17.12 -4.08 -10.15
N PRO A 60 -17.86 -3.00 -9.87
CA PRO A 60 -19.18 -3.10 -9.28
C PRO A 60 -20.25 -3.42 -10.35
N ASP A 61 -21.49 -3.59 -9.93
CA ASP A 61 -22.68 -3.68 -10.78
C ASP A 61 -23.37 -2.32 -10.95
N GLU A 62 -22.57 -1.26 -11.07
CA GLU A 62 -23.04 0.12 -11.29
C GLU A 62 -22.15 0.84 -12.33
N ILE A 63 -22.76 1.71 -13.13
CA ILE A 63 -22.07 2.61 -14.06
C ILE A 63 -21.86 3.98 -13.41
N GLY A 64 -20.72 4.60 -13.65
CA GLY A 64 -20.43 5.97 -13.24
C GLY A 64 -19.02 6.15 -12.66
N ASN A 65 -18.86 7.15 -11.79
CA ASN A 65 -17.59 7.38 -11.13
C ASN A 65 -17.37 6.40 -9.97
N THR A 66 -16.60 5.34 -10.24
CA THR A 66 -16.32 4.28 -9.27
C THR A 66 -14.94 4.39 -8.63
N GLU A 67 -14.14 5.42 -8.93
CA GLU A 67 -12.73 5.52 -8.46
C GLU A 67 -12.57 5.31 -6.95
N LYS A 68 -13.48 5.86 -6.15
CA LYS A 68 -13.54 5.69 -4.70
C LYS A 68 -13.71 4.23 -4.25
N LEU A 69 -14.02 3.29 -5.13
CA LEU A 69 -14.09 1.86 -4.80
C LEU A 69 -12.70 1.20 -4.68
N ALA A 70 -11.65 1.82 -5.22
CA ALA A 70 -10.33 1.20 -5.28
C ALA A 70 -9.13 2.15 -5.17
N MET A 71 -9.33 3.42 -4.82
CA MET A 71 -8.25 4.40 -4.70
C MET A 71 -7.99 4.80 -3.24
N PRO A 72 -6.92 4.27 -2.61
CA PRO A 72 -6.50 4.67 -1.27
C PRO A 72 -6.23 6.16 -1.13
N GLU A 73 -5.75 6.80 -2.20
CA GLU A 73 -5.52 8.24 -2.25
C GLU A 73 -6.83 9.03 -2.05
N LEU A 74 -7.95 8.55 -2.62
CA LEU A 74 -9.28 9.15 -2.41
C LEU A 74 -9.84 8.82 -1.02
N TRP A 75 -9.69 7.57 -0.55
CA TRP A 75 -10.14 7.18 0.78
C TRP A 75 -9.54 8.07 1.87
N HIS A 76 -8.24 8.33 1.78
CA HIS A 76 -7.54 9.21 2.71
C HIS A 76 -7.98 10.67 2.56
N LYS A 77 -8.07 11.18 1.33
CA LYS A 77 -8.51 12.55 1.03
C LYS A 77 -9.91 12.85 1.58
N GLU A 78 -10.83 11.92 1.44
CA GLU A 78 -12.22 12.01 1.93
C GLU A 78 -12.35 11.58 3.40
N LYS A 79 -11.26 11.17 4.05
CA LYS A 79 -11.23 10.65 5.43
C LYS A 79 -12.23 9.51 5.66
N ALA A 80 -12.42 8.66 4.66
CA ALA A 80 -13.31 7.51 4.71
C ALA A 80 -12.97 6.59 5.90
N SER A 81 -13.99 6.13 6.61
CA SER A 81 -13.93 5.17 7.72
C SER A 81 -13.63 3.75 7.24
N ILE A 82 -13.30 2.85 8.19
CA ILE A 82 -13.05 1.42 7.87
C ILE A 82 -14.33 0.78 7.32
N GLU A 83 -15.48 1.13 7.90
CA GLU A 83 -16.81 0.70 7.48
C GLU A 83 -17.11 1.10 6.03
N GLU A 84 -16.83 2.37 5.67
CA GLU A 84 -17.01 2.87 4.31
C GLU A 84 -16.07 2.17 3.32
N ILE A 85 -14.77 2.05 3.64
CA ILE A 85 -13.81 1.33 2.78
C ILE A 85 -14.25 -0.12 2.58
N LEU A 86 -14.69 -0.82 3.62
CA LEU A 86 -15.22 -2.18 3.48
C LEU A 86 -16.48 -2.21 2.62
N SER A 87 -17.38 -1.23 2.73
CA SER A 87 -18.57 -1.13 1.87
C SER A 87 -18.18 -0.95 0.40
N PHE A 88 -17.20 -0.09 0.13
CA PHE A 88 -16.68 0.18 -1.19
C PHE A 88 -16.09 -1.09 -1.82
N ARG A 89 -15.28 -1.83 -1.06
CA ARG A 89 -14.66 -3.07 -1.54
C ARG A 89 -15.64 -4.23 -1.65
N ALA A 90 -16.63 -4.28 -0.77
CA ALA A 90 -17.64 -5.34 -0.78
C ALA A 90 -18.56 -5.28 -2.01
N LYS A 91 -18.73 -4.10 -2.62
CA LYS A 91 -19.45 -3.91 -3.90
C LYS A 91 -18.71 -4.46 -5.12
N LEU A 92 -17.41 -4.76 -5.02
CA LEU A 92 -16.64 -5.20 -6.18
C LEU A 92 -16.77 -6.70 -6.42
N VAL A 93 -16.96 -7.07 -7.67
CA VAL A 93 -16.91 -8.44 -8.17
C VAL A 93 -15.52 -8.70 -8.73
N TYR A 94 -14.82 -9.69 -8.19
CA TYR A 94 -13.53 -10.11 -8.73
C TYR A 94 -13.72 -11.13 -9.86
N SER A 95 -13.93 -10.60 -11.06
CA SER A 95 -14.09 -11.34 -12.31
C SER A 95 -12.75 -11.87 -12.78
N ARG A 96 -12.48 -13.16 -12.54
CA ARG A 96 -11.13 -13.75 -12.59
C ARG A 96 -10.99 -14.97 -13.49
N PHE A 97 -9.79 -15.20 -13.98
CA PHE A 97 -9.38 -16.39 -14.74
C PHE A 97 -7.97 -16.83 -14.31
N LYS A 98 -7.51 -18.01 -14.75
CA LYS A 98 -6.15 -18.48 -14.48
C LYS A 98 -5.23 -18.08 -15.63
N ALA A 99 -4.06 -17.54 -15.31
CA ALA A 99 -3.03 -17.24 -16.30
C ALA A 99 -1.65 -17.54 -15.74
N ASN A 100 -0.74 -17.97 -16.61
CA ASN A 100 0.69 -17.99 -16.28
C ASN A 100 1.24 -16.56 -16.32
N VAL A 101 2.02 -16.17 -15.31
CA VAL A 101 2.55 -14.80 -15.22
C VAL A 101 3.38 -14.36 -16.44
N LYS A 102 4.03 -15.30 -17.15
CA LYS A 102 4.84 -15.00 -18.34
C LYS A 102 3.99 -14.66 -19.57
N LYS A 103 2.67 -14.87 -19.52
CA LYS A 103 1.72 -14.58 -20.61
C LYS A 103 1.28 -13.13 -20.70
N ALA A 104 1.76 -12.22 -19.84
CA ALA A 104 1.41 -10.80 -19.89
C ALA A 104 1.59 -10.13 -21.27
N ARG A 105 2.42 -10.72 -22.12
CA ARG A 105 2.78 -10.24 -23.47
C ARG A 105 1.95 -10.87 -24.59
N LYS A 106 1.16 -11.90 -24.29
CA LYS A 106 0.36 -12.58 -25.29
C LYS A 106 -0.89 -11.75 -25.61
N ASN A 107 -1.29 -11.76 -26.88
CA ASN A 107 -2.55 -11.19 -27.33
C ASN A 107 -3.71 -12.16 -27.06
N GLU A 108 -3.85 -12.56 -25.79
CA GLU A 108 -5.04 -13.25 -25.29
C GLU A 108 -6.06 -12.17 -24.88
N LYS A 109 -7.33 -12.31 -25.30
CA LYS A 109 -8.37 -11.28 -25.15
C LYS A 109 -8.49 -10.78 -23.71
N GLU A 110 -8.42 -11.69 -22.73
CA GLU A 110 -8.52 -11.37 -21.31
C GLU A 110 -7.27 -10.66 -20.77
N ILE A 111 -6.08 -10.94 -21.32
CA ILE A 111 -4.82 -10.25 -20.97
C ILE A 111 -4.80 -8.84 -21.56
N GLU A 112 -5.26 -8.68 -22.80
CA GLU A 112 -5.43 -7.37 -23.42
C GLU A 112 -6.41 -6.49 -22.65
N LEU A 113 -7.57 -7.05 -22.26
CA LEU A 113 -8.54 -6.38 -21.41
C LEU A 113 -7.91 -5.88 -20.09
N LEU A 114 -7.13 -6.70 -19.41
CA LEU A 114 -6.42 -6.30 -18.19
C LEU A 114 -5.44 -5.15 -18.43
N ARG A 115 -4.66 -5.21 -19.52
CA ARG A 115 -3.71 -4.15 -19.87
C ARG A 115 -4.46 -2.85 -20.11
N ASN A 116 -5.50 -2.89 -20.92
CA ASN A 116 -6.33 -1.74 -21.27
C ASN A 116 -6.96 -1.07 -20.04
N VAL A 117 -7.55 -1.87 -19.14
CA VAL A 117 -8.09 -1.36 -17.87
C VAL A 117 -6.99 -0.75 -17.00
N SER A 118 -5.83 -1.40 -16.89
CA SER A 118 -4.73 -0.93 -16.03
C SER A 118 -4.10 0.40 -16.48
N LEU A 119 -4.19 0.73 -17.78
CA LEU A 119 -3.66 1.97 -18.35
C LEU A 119 -4.66 3.13 -18.23
N SER A 120 -5.92 2.83 -17.93
CA SER A 120 -6.96 3.85 -17.85
C SER A 120 -6.74 4.80 -16.68
N SER A 121 -6.95 6.08 -16.96
CA SER A 121 -6.94 7.16 -15.97
C SER A 121 -8.32 7.48 -15.38
N LYS A 122 -9.38 6.85 -15.91
CA LYS A 122 -10.77 7.00 -15.47
C LYS A 122 -11.47 5.64 -15.42
N PRO A 123 -12.66 5.55 -14.79
CA PRO A 123 -13.46 4.34 -14.85
C PRO A 123 -13.75 3.89 -16.28
N VAL A 124 -13.75 2.56 -16.50
CA VAL A 124 -13.99 1.94 -17.81
C VAL A 124 -15.21 1.05 -17.71
N ASP A 125 -16.15 1.19 -18.63
CA ASP A 125 -17.38 0.41 -18.63
C ASP A 125 -17.09 -0.92 -19.31
N VAL A 126 -17.36 -2.00 -18.59
CA VAL A 126 -17.10 -3.35 -19.05
C VAL A 126 -18.33 -4.20 -18.82
N ASP A 127 -18.82 -4.81 -19.89
CA ASP A 127 -19.83 -5.87 -19.82
C ASP A 127 -19.15 -7.19 -19.47
N PHE A 128 -19.59 -7.83 -18.40
CA PHE A 128 -19.04 -9.08 -17.88
C PHE A 128 -20.05 -10.21 -18.00
N LYS A 129 -19.60 -11.33 -18.58
CA LYS A 129 -20.26 -12.63 -18.51
C LYS A 129 -19.42 -13.59 -17.66
N LEU A 130 -20.05 -14.20 -16.67
CA LEU A 130 -19.44 -15.08 -15.66
C LEU A 130 -19.89 -16.52 -15.86
N LYS A 131 -18.98 -17.49 -15.68
CA LYS A 131 -19.33 -18.92 -15.75
C LYS A 131 -20.33 -19.33 -14.67
N ARG A 132 -20.33 -18.63 -13.53
CA ARG A 132 -21.24 -18.85 -12.40
C ARG A 132 -21.41 -17.57 -11.59
N LYS A 133 -22.55 -17.47 -10.89
CA LYS A 133 -22.85 -16.34 -9.99
C LYS A 133 -21.73 -16.17 -8.93
N PRO A 134 -21.36 -14.93 -8.56
CA PRO A 134 -20.41 -14.70 -7.49
C PRO A 134 -20.90 -15.35 -6.19
N LYS A 135 -20.01 -16.07 -5.51
CA LYS A 135 -20.28 -16.59 -4.17
C LYS A 135 -19.76 -15.60 -3.14
N LEU A 136 -20.43 -15.53 -2.00
CA LEU A 136 -19.92 -14.81 -0.83
C LEU A 136 -18.64 -15.49 -0.35
N ASN A 137 -17.51 -14.96 -0.81
CA ASN A 137 -16.18 -15.40 -0.43
C ASN A 137 -15.25 -14.20 -0.55
N PHE A 138 -14.25 -14.13 0.31
CA PHE A 138 -13.31 -13.02 0.33
C PHE A 138 -12.00 -13.42 0.98
N SER A 139 -10.98 -12.62 0.71
CA SER A 139 -9.66 -12.76 1.31
C SER A 139 -9.32 -11.50 2.10
N LEU A 140 -8.93 -11.68 3.36
CA LEU A 140 -8.30 -10.63 4.17
C LEU A 140 -6.80 -10.83 4.15
N ASP A 141 -6.07 -9.81 3.72
CA ASP A 141 -4.62 -9.73 3.75
C ASP A 141 -4.21 -8.43 4.48
N LYS A 142 -3.14 -8.45 5.28
CA LYS A 142 -2.65 -7.25 5.97
C LYS A 142 -2.09 -6.18 5.02
N HIS A 143 -1.77 -6.55 3.78
CA HIS A 143 -1.17 -5.67 2.78
C HIS A 143 -2.14 -5.10 1.77
N LEU A 144 -3.24 -5.79 1.53
CA LEU A 144 -4.18 -5.44 0.48
C LEU A 144 -5.55 -5.15 1.07
N PRO A 145 -6.31 -4.21 0.47
CA PRO A 145 -7.71 -4.05 0.83
C PRO A 145 -8.48 -5.35 0.54
N LEU A 146 -9.67 -5.46 1.15
CA LEU A 146 -10.58 -6.58 0.92
C LEU A 146 -10.74 -6.87 -0.58
N ILE A 147 -10.54 -8.15 -0.94
CA ILE A 147 -10.89 -8.71 -2.24
C ILE A 147 -12.02 -9.71 -2.01
N GLY A 148 -13.20 -9.39 -2.55
CA GLY A 148 -14.42 -10.15 -2.36
C GLY A 148 -15.05 -10.64 -3.65
N ASN A 149 -16.12 -11.42 -3.50
CA ASN A 149 -17.02 -11.86 -4.57
C ASN A 149 -16.30 -12.44 -5.81
N PRO A 150 -15.40 -13.43 -5.64
CA PRO A 150 -14.69 -14.00 -6.77
C PRO A 150 -15.64 -14.79 -7.67
N ALA A 151 -15.61 -14.49 -8.97
CA ALA A 151 -16.40 -15.19 -9.98
C ALA A 151 -15.53 -15.54 -11.19
N PRO A 152 -15.56 -16.79 -11.69
CA PRO A 152 -14.82 -17.15 -12.90
C PRO A 152 -15.38 -16.42 -14.13
N LEU A 153 -14.51 -15.70 -14.82
CA LEU A 153 -14.82 -14.98 -16.05
C LEU A 153 -15.09 -15.97 -17.20
N GLU A 154 -16.15 -15.71 -17.96
CA GLU A 154 -16.43 -16.37 -19.24
C GLU A 154 -16.06 -15.47 -20.41
N LYS A 155 -16.51 -14.21 -20.38
CA LYS A 155 -16.23 -13.19 -21.39
C LYS A 155 -16.33 -11.82 -20.75
N ALA A 156 -15.54 -10.86 -21.22
CA ALA A 156 -15.75 -9.46 -20.91
C ALA A 156 -15.46 -8.60 -22.14
N LYS A 157 -16.20 -7.50 -22.29
CA LYS A 157 -16.07 -6.56 -23.40
C LYS A 157 -16.12 -5.14 -22.86
N ILE A 158 -15.16 -4.32 -23.27
CA ILE A 158 -15.16 -2.89 -22.97
C ILE A 158 -16.24 -2.24 -23.83
N GLU A 159 -17.15 -1.49 -23.20
CA GLU A 159 -18.24 -0.78 -23.86
C GLU A 159 -17.99 0.74 -23.94
N SER A 160 -16.97 1.26 -23.26
CA SER A 160 -16.63 2.69 -23.29
C SER A 160 -15.19 3.00 -23.69
N ASN A 161 -14.95 4.26 -24.09
CA ASN A 161 -13.64 4.71 -24.51
C ASN A 161 -12.65 4.80 -23.34
N ILE A 162 -11.50 4.15 -23.48
CA ILE A 162 -10.45 4.17 -22.48
C ILE A 162 -9.70 5.50 -22.53
N LYS A 163 -9.69 6.24 -21.42
CA LYS A 163 -8.96 7.50 -21.31
C LYS A 163 -7.58 7.24 -20.73
N VAL A 164 -6.55 7.26 -21.55
CA VAL A 164 -5.15 7.10 -21.14
C VAL A 164 -4.44 8.46 -21.12
N LYS A 165 -3.65 8.74 -20.07
CA LYS A 165 -2.80 9.94 -20.04
C LYS A 165 -1.64 9.75 -21.04
N LYS A 166 -1.31 10.78 -21.83
CA LYS A 166 -0.22 10.73 -22.84
C LYS A 166 1.08 10.11 -22.32
N LYS A 167 1.49 10.46 -21.10
CA LYS A 167 2.72 9.91 -20.49
C LYS A 167 2.61 8.42 -20.16
N VAL A 168 1.42 7.96 -19.75
CA VAL A 168 1.15 6.54 -19.49
C VAL A 168 1.23 5.75 -20.79
N GLU A 169 0.59 6.25 -21.85
CA GLU A 169 0.64 5.63 -23.18
C GLU A 169 2.07 5.54 -23.73
N TYR A 170 2.83 6.63 -23.63
CA TYR A 170 4.23 6.69 -24.02
C TYR A 170 5.07 5.62 -23.31
N ILE A 171 5.01 5.58 -21.97
CA ILE A 171 5.82 4.63 -21.17
C ILE A 171 5.36 3.19 -21.37
N ALA A 172 4.05 2.95 -21.50
CA ALA A 172 3.52 1.60 -21.71
C ALA A 172 3.87 1.03 -23.09
N SER A 173 4.04 1.90 -24.09
CA SER A 173 4.43 1.52 -25.45
C SER A 173 5.95 1.40 -25.61
N ASP A 174 6.73 1.96 -24.70
CA ASP A 174 8.19 1.84 -24.66
C ASP A 174 8.62 0.44 -24.17
N TYR A 175 9.20 -0.33 -25.07
CA TYR A 175 9.61 -1.71 -24.85
C TYR A 175 11.07 -1.85 -24.43
N ASP A 176 11.83 -0.75 -24.40
CA ASP A 176 13.27 -0.69 -24.14
C ASP A 176 13.58 -0.01 -22.80
N VAL A 177 12.59 0.65 -22.19
CA VAL A 177 12.70 1.20 -20.84
C VAL A 177 12.70 0.10 -19.77
N LYS A 178 13.65 0.17 -18.84
CA LYS A 178 13.65 -0.68 -17.63
C LYS A 178 12.45 -0.36 -16.76
N ALA A 179 11.90 -1.37 -16.07
CA ALA A 179 10.71 -1.19 -15.22
C ALA A 179 10.93 -0.14 -14.12
N GLU A 180 12.16 -0.06 -13.59
CA GLU A 180 12.55 0.93 -12.58
C GLU A 180 12.43 2.37 -13.10
N GLU A 181 12.96 2.62 -14.29
CA GLU A 181 12.89 3.93 -14.95
C GLU A 181 11.45 4.28 -15.35
N ALA A 182 10.70 3.30 -15.87
CA ALA A 182 9.29 3.49 -16.22
C ALA A 182 8.45 3.92 -15.01
N VAL A 183 8.58 3.19 -13.89
CA VAL A 183 7.90 3.50 -12.62
C VAL A 183 8.28 4.90 -12.13
N PHE A 184 9.57 5.25 -12.12
CA PHE A 184 10.02 6.54 -11.62
C PHE A 184 9.59 7.72 -12.51
N ASN A 185 9.59 7.53 -13.83
CA ASN A 185 9.14 8.55 -14.79
C ASN A 185 7.63 8.81 -14.67
N LEU A 186 6.82 7.77 -14.48
CA LEU A 186 5.38 7.92 -14.21
C LEU A 186 5.13 8.67 -12.90
N TYR A 187 5.87 8.32 -11.85
CA TYR A 187 5.81 8.99 -10.56
C TYR A 187 6.16 10.49 -10.67
N LYS A 188 7.27 10.82 -11.34
CA LYS A 188 7.65 12.23 -11.60
C LYS A 188 6.58 13.00 -12.36
N SER A 189 5.86 12.32 -13.23
CA SER A 189 4.76 12.88 -14.02
C SER A 189 3.42 12.96 -13.27
N LYS A 190 3.46 12.84 -11.93
CA LYS A 190 2.29 12.95 -11.03
C LYS A 190 1.19 11.94 -11.34
N ILE A 191 1.58 10.74 -11.79
CA ILE A 191 0.67 9.59 -11.84
C ILE A 191 0.58 8.98 -10.44
N GLU A 192 -0.64 8.69 -9.99
CA GLU A 192 -0.87 8.13 -8.66
C GLU A 192 -0.20 6.76 -8.48
N ILE A 193 0.32 6.52 -7.28
CA ILE A 193 1.07 5.30 -6.98
C ILE A 193 0.19 4.06 -7.13
N SER A 194 -1.08 4.13 -6.73
CA SER A 194 -2.05 3.06 -6.96
C SER A 194 -2.20 2.73 -8.46
N SER A 195 -2.18 3.74 -9.34
CA SER A 195 -2.23 3.54 -10.79
C SER A 195 -0.94 2.91 -11.32
N ILE A 196 0.23 3.39 -10.88
CA ILE A 196 1.53 2.79 -11.25
C ILE A 196 1.62 1.33 -10.82
N THR A 197 1.10 1.02 -9.62
CA THR A 197 1.02 -0.34 -9.10
C THR A 197 0.17 -1.25 -9.97
N LYS A 198 -1.00 -0.78 -10.43
CA LYS A 198 -1.88 -1.52 -11.33
C LYS A 198 -1.20 -1.82 -12.66
N MET A 199 -0.53 -0.82 -13.25
CA MET A 199 0.25 -0.99 -14.49
C MET A 199 1.38 -2.02 -14.34
N LEU A 200 2.16 -1.93 -13.26
CA LEU A 200 3.21 -2.91 -12.98
C LEU A 200 2.63 -4.32 -12.78
N SER A 201 1.53 -4.44 -12.05
CA SER A 201 0.81 -5.70 -11.81
C SER A 201 0.31 -6.34 -13.12
N ALA A 202 -0.22 -5.52 -14.04
CA ALA A 202 -0.67 -5.93 -15.37
C ALA A 202 0.47 -6.34 -16.32
N GLY A 203 1.73 -6.11 -15.94
CA GLY A 203 2.88 -6.37 -16.78
C GLY A 203 3.00 -5.40 -17.96
N THR A 204 2.53 -4.16 -17.82
CA THR A 204 2.63 -3.13 -18.87
C THR A 204 3.92 -2.31 -18.79
N LEU A 205 4.74 -2.49 -17.75
CA LEU A 205 5.96 -1.71 -17.53
C LEU A 205 7.22 -2.58 -17.63
N GLY A 206 8.27 -2.04 -18.25
CA GLY A 206 9.59 -2.65 -18.35
C GLY A 206 9.92 -3.24 -19.71
N LEU A 207 11.11 -3.83 -19.82
CA LEU A 207 11.63 -4.42 -21.05
C LEU A 207 10.67 -5.47 -21.62
N LYS A 208 10.50 -5.47 -22.96
CA LYS A 208 9.57 -6.36 -23.66
C LYS A 208 9.68 -7.81 -23.21
N ILE A 209 10.90 -8.34 -23.06
CA ILE A 209 11.09 -9.74 -22.69
C ILE A 209 10.87 -10.05 -21.20
N GLN A 210 10.91 -9.02 -20.35
CA GLN A 210 10.80 -9.13 -18.88
C GLN A 210 9.39 -8.81 -18.35
N ARG A 211 8.52 -8.21 -19.17
CA ARG A 211 7.13 -7.94 -18.82
C ARG A 211 6.39 -9.23 -18.45
N LYS A 212 5.88 -9.27 -17.22
CA LYS A 212 5.15 -10.38 -16.61
C LYS A 212 4.06 -9.86 -15.69
N LEU A 213 3.01 -10.65 -15.45
CA LEU A 213 2.03 -10.33 -14.42
C LEU A 213 2.74 -10.40 -13.06
N VAL A 214 2.62 -9.34 -12.27
CA VAL A 214 3.24 -9.27 -10.95
C VAL A 214 2.12 -9.34 -9.90
N PRO A 215 2.14 -10.32 -8.98
CA PRO A 215 1.15 -10.36 -7.89
C PRO A 215 0.98 -8.99 -7.24
N THR A 216 -0.27 -8.53 -7.07
CA THR A 216 -0.56 -7.15 -6.65
C THR A 216 0.14 -6.78 -5.35
N ARG A 217 0.25 -7.73 -4.40
CA ARG A 217 1.00 -7.54 -3.15
C ARG A 217 2.47 -7.20 -3.37
N TRP A 218 3.11 -7.85 -4.34
CA TRP A 218 4.51 -7.58 -4.67
C TRP A 218 4.64 -6.28 -5.46
N ALA A 219 3.69 -5.99 -6.35
CA ALA A 219 3.68 -4.75 -7.13
C ALA A 219 3.61 -3.51 -6.21
N VAL A 220 2.75 -3.51 -5.18
CA VAL A 220 2.66 -2.42 -4.18
C VAL A 220 4.03 -2.11 -3.58
N THR A 221 4.68 -3.14 -3.02
CA THR A 221 5.99 -2.96 -2.39
C THR A 221 7.08 -2.60 -3.40
N THR A 222 7.02 -3.15 -4.62
CA THR A 222 8.01 -2.91 -5.67
C THR A 222 7.98 -1.45 -6.12
N VAL A 223 6.80 -0.89 -6.36
CA VAL A 223 6.65 0.51 -6.76
C VAL A 223 7.16 1.43 -5.64
N ASP A 224 6.75 1.20 -4.39
CA ASP A 224 7.20 2.01 -3.26
C ASP A 224 8.74 1.93 -3.09
N SER A 225 9.32 0.74 -3.27
CA SER A 225 10.76 0.52 -3.17
C SER A 225 11.55 1.20 -4.30
N ILE A 226 11.10 1.09 -5.55
CA ILE A 226 11.76 1.71 -6.71
C ILE A 226 11.80 3.22 -6.52
N ILE A 227 10.65 3.84 -6.24
CA ILE A 227 10.57 5.30 -6.12
C ILE A 227 11.44 5.77 -4.97
N SER A 228 11.32 5.15 -3.79
CA SER A 228 12.12 5.56 -2.62
C SER A 228 13.62 5.37 -2.83
N LYS A 229 14.07 4.31 -3.54
CA LYS A 229 15.49 4.12 -3.89
C LYS A 229 16.01 5.23 -4.81
N LYS A 230 15.26 5.56 -5.87
CA LYS A 230 15.62 6.64 -6.82
C LYS A 230 15.69 8.01 -6.16
N LEU A 231 14.79 8.30 -5.22
CA LEU A 231 14.85 9.53 -4.42
C LEU A 231 16.08 9.52 -3.51
N LEU A 232 16.38 8.38 -2.89
CA LEU A 232 17.46 8.24 -1.93
C LEU A 232 18.86 8.47 -2.53
N GLU A 233 19.06 8.15 -3.81
CA GLU A 233 20.30 8.47 -4.55
C GLU A 233 20.68 9.94 -4.42
N LYS A 234 19.70 10.85 -4.46
CA LYS A 234 19.92 12.29 -4.27
C LYS A 234 19.93 12.70 -2.80
N ILE A 235 19.02 12.16 -2.00
CA ILE A 235 18.89 12.53 -0.58
C ILE A 235 20.23 12.34 0.15
N LYS A 236 20.92 11.24 -0.11
CA LYS A 236 22.22 10.93 0.51
C LYS A 236 23.33 11.93 0.21
N THR A 237 23.18 12.77 -0.82
CA THR A 237 24.17 13.81 -1.17
C THR A 237 23.85 15.17 -0.55
N TYR A 238 22.67 15.35 0.06
CA TYR A 238 22.30 16.62 0.69
C TYR A 238 22.91 16.77 2.09
N LYS A 239 22.90 17.98 2.64
CA LYS A 239 23.29 18.18 4.04
C LYS A 239 22.25 17.60 5.00
N PRO A 240 22.65 17.07 6.17
CA PRO A 240 21.71 16.72 7.23
C PRO A 240 20.82 17.90 7.67
N ILE A 241 19.67 17.62 8.26
CA ILE A 241 18.91 18.62 9.02
C ILE A 241 19.68 19.06 10.27
N ASN A 242 19.34 20.21 10.84
CA ASN A 242 20.06 20.79 11.98
C ASN A 242 19.43 20.46 13.35
N HIS A 243 18.13 20.18 13.38
CA HIS A 243 17.36 19.99 14.61
C HIS A 243 16.58 18.69 14.55
N PHE A 244 16.15 18.18 15.72
CA PHE A 244 15.19 17.10 15.78
C PHE A 244 13.83 17.61 15.35
N MET A 245 13.14 16.87 14.49
CA MET A 245 11.81 17.22 14.00
C MET A 245 10.85 16.07 14.26
N VAL A 246 9.74 16.35 14.94
CA VAL A 246 8.67 15.37 15.17
C VAL A 246 7.46 15.73 14.33
N PHE A 247 6.96 14.73 13.59
CA PHE A 247 5.72 14.81 12.85
C PHE A 247 4.73 13.79 13.39
N ASN A 248 3.44 14.12 13.35
CA ASN A 248 2.39 13.21 13.78
C ASN A 248 1.19 13.20 12.82
N ALA A 249 0.59 12.02 12.68
CA ALA A 249 -0.67 11.84 11.98
C ALA A 249 -1.41 10.62 12.50
N ASN A 250 -2.71 10.56 12.25
CA ASN A 250 -3.46 9.34 12.48
C ASN A 250 -4.51 9.13 11.38
N TYR A 251 -4.77 7.85 11.10
CA TYR A 251 -5.83 7.46 10.18
C TYR A 251 -6.24 6.01 10.43
N LEU A 252 -7.55 5.75 10.55
CA LEU A 252 -8.12 4.42 10.74
C LEU A 252 -7.53 3.65 11.93
N GLY A 253 -7.23 4.34 13.04
CA GLY A 253 -6.64 3.69 14.22
C GLY A 253 -5.14 3.42 14.13
N ASN A 254 -4.47 3.92 13.09
CA ASN A 254 -3.02 3.93 12.96
C ASN A 254 -2.51 5.30 13.38
N TYR A 255 -1.71 5.35 14.44
CA TYR A 255 -1.14 6.57 15.00
C TYR A 255 0.36 6.58 14.71
N TYR A 256 0.82 7.64 14.05
CA TYR A 256 2.20 7.82 13.63
C TYR A 256 2.85 8.93 14.44
N GLU A 257 4.03 8.62 14.97
CA GLU A 257 5.01 9.59 15.46
C GLU A 257 6.30 9.36 14.66
N ILE A 258 6.73 10.38 13.92
CA ILE A 258 7.88 10.29 13.02
C ILE A 258 8.93 11.27 13.49
N LEU A 259 10.07 10.75 13.92
CA LEU A 259 11.21 11.52 14.38
C LEU A 259 12.27 11.57 13.27
N LEU A 260 12.61 12.77 12.83
CA LEU A 260 13.81 13.03 12.04
C LEU A 260 14.91 13.54 12.96
N MET A 261 16.08 12.92 12.89
CA MET A 261 17.27 13.28 13.67
C MET A 261 18.35 13.89 12.77
N PRO A 262 19.12 14.86 13.27
CA PRO A 262 20.18 15.55 12.52
C PRO A 262 21.39 14.64 12.30
N SER A 263 21.26 13.75 11.31
CA SER A 263 22.26 12.75 10.93
C SER A 263 22.19 12.41 9.44
N VAL A 264 23.16 11.61 8.99
CA VAL A 264 23.10 10.97 7.68
C VAL A 264 21.93 9.99 7.59
N TRP A 265 21.52 9.68 6.35
CA TRP A 265 20.42 8.77 6.09
C TRP A 265 20.55 7.46 6.86
N SER A 266 19.51 7.16 7.61
CA SER A 266 19.18 5.84 8.14
C SER A 266 17.68 5.84 8.40
N PHE A 267 17.05 4.67 8.36
CA PHE A 267 15.60 4.59 8.39
C PHE A 267 15.13 3.36 9.16
N GLU A 268 14.20 3.56 10.08
CA GLU A 268 13.68 2.53 10.96
C GLU A 268 12.18 2.67 11.11
N VAL A 269 11.48 1.54 11.09
CA VAL A 269 10.05 1.46 11.40
C VAL A 269 9.85 0.48 12.53
N ILE A 270 9.16 0.93 13.58
CA ILE A 270 8.71 0.10 14.70
C ILE A 270 7.19 0.20 14.74
N GLU A 271 6.52 -0.94 14.56
CA GLU A 271 5.07 -1.05 14.68
C GLU A 271 4.73 -1.81 15.95
N ILE A 272 3.85 -1.28 16.79
CA ILE A 272 3.30 -2.01 17.92
C ILE A 272 1.78 -1.95 17.86
N SER A 273 1.14 -3.11 17.88
CA SER A 273 -0.31 -3.27 17.91
C SER A 273 -0.78 -3.58 19.32
N GLU A 274 -1.71 -2.78 19.84
CA GLU A 274 -2.38 -3.00 21.13
C GLU A 274 -3.10 -4.36 21.19
N LYS A 275 -3.59 -4.80 20.02
CA LYS A 275 -4.36 -6.03 19.86
C LYS A 275 -3.98 -6.72 18.56
N GLY A 276 -2.77 -7.27 18.53
CA GLY A 276 -2.30 -8.22 17.53
C GLY A 276 -2.77 -7.94 16.10
N TYR A 277 -3.52 -8.88 15.54
CA TYR A 277 -3.97 -8.87 14.16
C TYR A 277 -5.39 -8.27 14.05
N PHE A 278 -5.50 -7.07 13.46
CA PHE A 278 -6.76 -6.34 13.23
C PHE A 278 -7.61 -6.15 14.48
N GLY A 279 -7.02 -5.72 15.60
CA GLY A 279 -7.78 -5.48 16.82
C GLY A 279 -8.06 -6.73 17.66
N TYR A 280 -7.46 -7.88 17.32
CA TYR A 280 -7.58 -9.14 18.06
C TYR A 280 -6.23 -9.73 18.45
N GLY A 281 -6.14 -10.24 19.67
CA GLY A 281 -4.97 -10.95 20.21
C GLY A 281 -4.22 -10.17 21.29
N ASN A 282 -2.98 -10.57 21.53
CA ASN A 282 -2.07 -9.92 22.46
C ASN A 282 -1.28 -8.81 21.78
N ILE A 283 -0.54 -8.03 22.58
CA ILE A 283 0.37 -7.02 22.04
C ILE A 283 1.34 -7.69 21.06
N ALA A 284 1.51 -7.10 19.88
CA ALA A 284 2.41 -7.61 18.85
C ALA A 284 3.28 -6.46 18.36
N SER A 285 4.53 -6.76 18.02
CA SER A 285 5.47 -5.76 17.52
C SER A 285 6.25 -6.26 16.31
N TRP A 286 6.48 -5.36 15.37
CA TRP A 286 7.28 -5.58 14.17
C TRP A 286 8.30 -4.46 14.04
N HIS A 287 9.46 -4.79 13.48
CA HIS A 287 10.59 -3.90 13.45
C HIS A 287 11.52 -4.22 12.29
N ASP A 288 11.83 -3.20 11.49
CA ASP A 288 12.80 -3.27 10.40
C ASP A 288 13.55 -1.93 10.31
N TYR A 289 14.85 -1.98 10.00
CA TYR A 289 15.71 -0.81 9.90
C TYR A 289 16.70 -0.93 8.74
N GLU A 290 17.30 0.20 8.35
CA GLU A 290 18.45 0.29 7.47
C GLU A 290 19.35 1.46 7.88
N PHE A 291 20.66 1.26 7.75
CA PHE A 291 21.63 2.35 7.90
C PHE A 291 21.93 2.99 6.53
N PHE A 292 23.00 3.77 6.45
CA PHE A 292 23.36 4.53 5.25
C PHE A 292 23.43 3.66 3.99
N TYR A 293 24.01 2.46 4.06
CA TYR A 293 24.14 1.58 2.89
C TYR A 293 22.86 0.81 2.51
N GLY A 294 21.77 0.99 3.26
CA GLY A 294 20.49 0.35 2.99
C GLY A 294 20.47 -1.15 3.34
N ARG A 295 19.40 -1.84 2.95
CA ARG A 295 19.23 -3.29 3.17
C ARG A 295 19.70 -4.12 1.99
N LYS A 296 20.37 -5.25 2.27
CA LYS A 296 20.66 -6.31 1.30
C LYS A 296 19.49 -7.29 1.12
N THR A 297 18.61 -7.38 2.11
CA THR A 297 17.48 -8.31 2.15
C THR A 297 16.16 -7.57 2.35
N TYR A 298 15.07 -8.23 1.93
CA TYR A 298 13.71 -7.72 2.10
C TYR A 298 13.38 -7.43 3.58
N ALA A 299 12.66 -6.35 3.85
CA ALA A 299 12.10 -6.05 5.17
C ALA A 299 11.03 -7.09 5.52
N SER A 300 11.39 -8.14 6.25
CA SER A 300 10.53 -9.31 6.45
C SER A 300 9.61 -9.22 7.66
N SER A 301 9.88 -8.30 8.60
CA SER A 301 9.11 -8.13 9.83
C SER A 301 7.92 -7.20 9.60
N VAL A 302 8.21 -5.94 9.24
CA VAL A 302 7.23 -4.89 8.94
C VAL A 302 6.66 -5.05 7.53
N THR A 303 7.46 -5.53 6.57
CA THR A 303 7.04 -5.84 5.18
C THR A 303 6.54 -4.63 4.40
N GLY A 304 5.32 -4.65 3.83
CA GLY A 304 4.88 -3.59 2.91
C GLY A 304 4.85 -2.18 3.54
N ALA A 305 4.49 -2.08 4.82
CA ALA A 305 4.43 -0.79 5.52
C ALA A 305 5.80 -0.10 5.63
N TYR A 306 6.89 -0.88 5.67
CA TYR A 306 8.25 -0.35 5.70
C TYR A 306 8.53 0.51 4.46
N TYR A 307 8.23 -0.02 3.28
CA TYR A 307 8.48 0.66 2.01
C TYR A 307 7.51 1.83 1.76
N ALA A 308 6.26 1.70 2.20
CA ALA A 308 5.27 2.79 2.17
C ALA A 308 5.75 4.00 2.99
N ASN A 309 6.20 3.76 4.23
CA ASN A 309 6.72 4.82 5.10
C ASN A 309 8.02 5.39 4.56
N ARG A 310 8.95 4.53 4.11
CA ARG A 310 10.22 4.95 3.51
C ARG A 310 10.00 5.89 2.33
N LEU A 311 9.03 5.59 1.48
CA LEU A 311 8.68 6.45 0.36
C LEU A 311 8.20 7.82 0.83
N ALA A 312 7.22 7.89 1.73
CA ALA A 312 6.72 9.17 2.23
C ALA A 312 7.83 10.03 2.88
N VAL A 313 8.74 9.41 3.64
CA VAL A 313 9.93 10.08 4.20
C VAL A 313 10.86 10.60 3.11
N CYS A 314 11.16 9.77 2.10
CA CYS A 314 12.02 10.17 0.99
C CYS A 314 11.42 11.34 0.20
N GLU A 315 10.09 11.36 -0.01
CA GLU A 315 9.41 12.47 -0.67
C GLU A 315 9.56 13.78 0.10
N TYR A 316 9.46 13.74 1.43
CA TYR A 316 9.66 14.91 2.28
C TYR A 316 11.12 15.40 2.24
N LEU A 317 12.08 14.50 2.42
CA LEU A 317 13.51 14.84 2.41
C LEU A 317 13.98 15.37 1.06
N GLU A 318 13.51 14.80 -0.04
CA GLU A 318 13.78 15.32 -1.39
C GLU A 318 13.16 16.71 -1.60
N LYS A 319 11.97 16.98 -1.03
CA LYS A 319 11.32 18.30 -1.10
C LYS A 319 12.14 19.37 -0.37
N ILE A 320 12.64 19.08 0.83
CA ILE A 320 13.42 20.04 1.63
C ILE A 320 14.91 20.06 1.28
N LYS A 321 15.37 19.17 0.39
CA LYS A 321 16.77 19.04 -0.03
C LYS A 321 17.71 18.87 1.18
N ARG A 322 17.36 17.92 2.04
CA ARG A 322 18.14 17.52 3.23
C ARG A 322 18.14 16.01 3.39
N GLN A 323 19.07 15.49 4.18
CA GLN A 323 18.99 14.13 4.71
C GLN A 323 18.74 14.13 6.23
N ALA A 324 18.28 13.00 6.74
CA ALA A 324 18.07 12.79 8.16
C ALA A 324 18.12 11.28 8.47
N SER A 325 18.42 10.94 9.72
CA SER A 325 18.05 9.64 10.25
C SER A 325 16.57 9.70 10.65
N CYS A 326 15.77 8.73 10.23
CA CYS A 326 14.31 8.76 10.40
C CYS A 326 13.81 7.53 11.15
N LEU A 327 13.19 7.76 12.31
CA LEU A 327 12.51 6.76 13.12
C LEU A 327 11.00 6.95 13.01
N VAL A 328 10.31 5.94 12.47
CA VAL A 328 8.85 5.89 12.38
C VAL A 328 8.31 4.96 13.47
N LEU A 329 7.56 5.54 14.40
CA LEU A 329 6.83 4.81 15.42
C LEU A 329 5.36 4.75 15.01
N ARG A 330 4.85 3.53 14.83
CA ARG A 330 3.44 3.30 14.49
C ARG A 330 2.76 2.52 15.60
N GLU A 331 1.83 3.18 16.28
CA GLU A 331 0.91 2.57 17.22
C GLU A 331 -0.38 2.16 16.50
N ILE A 332 -0.71 0.87 16.54
CA ILE A 332 -1.93 0.33 15.96
C ILE A 332 -2.93 0.06 17.09
N ARG A 333 -3.96 0.91 17.17
CA ARG A 333 -4.99 0.82 18.21
C ARG A 333 -6.10 -0.15 17.82
N LYS A 334 -6.91 -0.55 18.82
CA LYS A 334 -8.07 -1.45 18.61
C LYS A 334 -9.08 -0.98 17.56
N SER A 335 -9.12 0.32 17.27
CA SER A 335 -9.97 0.88 16.22
C SER A 335 -9.55 0.48 14.80
N TYR A 336 -8.34 -0.05 14.57
CA TYR A 336 -7.95 -0.65 13.29
C TYR A 336 -8.40 -2.11 13.19
N TRP A 337 -9.71 -2.32 13.11
CA TRP A 337 -10.34 -3.65 13.23
C TRP A 337 -10.49 -4.43 11.91
N ALA A 338 -10.12 -3.84 10.77
CA ALA A 338 -10.10 -4.52 9.47
C ALA A 338 -8.98 -4.00 8.55
N PRO A 339 -8.46 -4.83 7.62
CA PRO A 339 -7.44 -4.39 6.68
C PRO A 339 -7.97 -3.44 5.62
N CYS A 340 -7.32 -2.29 5.50
CA CYS A 340 -7.52 -1.32 4.42
C CYS A 340 -6.36 -1.29 3.42
N GLY A 341 -5.38 -2.18 3.58
CA GLY A 341 -4.17 -2.27 2.76
C GLY A 341 -3.03 -1.35 3.21
N VAL A 342 -1.84 -1.54 2.65
CA VAL A 342 -0.63 -0.76 3.00
C VAL A 342 -0.67 0.66 2.44
N SER A 343 -1.34 0.88 1.31
CA SER A 343 -1.39 2.20 0.68
C SER A 343 -1.97 3.29 1.58
N ILE A 344 -2.94 2.97 2.46
CA ILE A 344 -3.47 3.95 3.44
C ILE A 344 -2.41 4.40 4.46
N LEU A 345 -1.40 3.57 4.72
CA LEU A 345 -0.30 3.87 5.62
C LEU A 345 0.66 4.86 4.97
N ARG A 346 0.93 4.69 3.67
CA ARG A 346 1.68 5.67 2.88
C ARG A 346 1.01 7.04 2.91
N GLU A 347 -0.31 7.10 2.70
CA GLU A 347 -1.04 8.37 2.73
C GLU A 347 -1.09 8.99 4.14
N CYS A 348 -1.22 8.18 5.20
CA CYS A 348 -1.12 8.64 6.58
C CYS A 348 0.28 9.21 6.90
N CYS A 349 1.34 8.54 6.44
CA CYS A 349 2.72 9.01 6.62
C CYS A 349 2.97 10.32 5.83
N ARG A 350 2.46 10.43 4.60
CA ARG A 350 2.47 11.68 3.81
C ARG A 350 1.74 12.81 4.50
N GLU A 351 0.59 12.53 5.13
CA GLU A 351 -0.16 13.52 5.90
C GLU A 351 0.67 14.11 7.04
N ALA A 352 1.43 13.28 7.77
CA ALA A 352 2.31 13.76 8.83
C ALA A 352 3.27 14.83 8.29
N PHE A 353 3.91 14.58 7.14
CA PHE A 353 4.85 15.50 6.49
C PHE A 353 4.21 16.70 5.78
N ARG A 354 2.87 16.77 5.67
CA ARG A 354 2.16 17.98 5.19
C ARG A 354 1.99 19.02 6.30
N LYS A 355 2.07 18.60 7.57
CA LYS A 355 1.97 19.49 8.74
C LYS A 355 3.32 20.11 9.06
N LYS A 356 3.31 21.24 9.77
CA LYS A 356 4.53 21.82 10.34
C LYS A 356 5.06 20.90 11.44
N PRO A 357 6.37 20.56 11.45
CA PRO A 357 6.94 19.76 12.52
C PRO A 357 7.02 20.53 13.83
N GLU A 358 6.99 19.79 14.94
CA GLU A 358 7.55 20.24 16.21
C GLU A 358 9.08 20.11 16.12
N VAL A 359 9.81 21.12 16.57
CA VAL A 359 11.26 21.20 16.43
C VAL A 359 11.89 21.24 17.82
N PHE A 360 12.93 20.43 18.04
CA PHE A 360 13.60 20.27 19.32
C PHE A 360 15.11 20.34 19.18
N SER A 361 15.77 20.74 20.25
CA SER A 361 17.23 20.86 20.32
C SER A 361 17.87 19.53 20.69
N THR A 362 17.17 18.72 21.48
CA THR A 362 17.69 17.43 21.98
C THR A 362 16.78 16.26 21.61
N LEU A 363 17.36 15.06 21.64
CA LEU A 363 16.61 13.82 21.44
C LEU A 363 15.58 13.61 22.56
N ASP A 364 15.94 13.91 23.80
CA ASP A 364 15.09 13.69 24.97
C ASP A 364 13.83 14.58 24.92
N GLU A 365 13.96 15.86 24.56
CA GLU A 365 12.81 16.75 24.34
C GLU A 365 11.85 16.19 23.29
N ALA A 366 12.39 15.69 22.18
CA ALA A 366 11.60 15.11 21.10
C ALA A 366 10.89 13.82 21.54
N LEU A 367 11.56 12.96 22.30
CA LEU A 367 10.99 11.73 22.85
C LEU A 367 9.90 12.02 23.89
N GLU A 368 10.07 13.03 24.74
CA GLU A 368 9.05 13.47 25.69
C GLU A 368 7.79 14.01 24.99
N ALA A 369 7.96 14.73 23.87
CA ALA A 369 6.82 15.16 23.05
C ALA A 369 6.04 13.97 22.45
N ILE A 370 6.77 12.97 21.94
CA ILE A 370 6.19 11.73 21.40
C ILE A 370 5.44 10.95 22.51
N LYS A 371 6.05 10.82 23.69
CA LYS A 371 5.51 10.08 24.84
C LYS A 371 4.11 10.57 25.23
N LYS A 372 3.87 11.88 25.16
CA LYS A 372 2.58 12.49 25.50
C LYS A 372 1.41 12.05 24.60
N ARG A 373 1.69 11.53 23.40
CA ARG A 373 0.65 11.19 22.39
C ARG A 373 0.43 9.69 22.22
N LEU A 374 1.43 8.87 22.58
CA LEU A 374 1.32 7.41 22.55
C LEU A 374 0.49 6.91 23.73
N LYS A 375 -0.29 5.85 23.50
CA LYS A 375 -0.96 5.09 24.57
C LYS A 375 -0.11 3.91 25.04
N ILE A 376 0.58 3.26 24.10
CA ILE A 376 1.57 2.23 24.35
C ILE A 376 2.82 2.92 24.91
N PRO A 377 3.40 2.43 26.03
CA PRO A 377 4.60 3.01 26.62
C PRO A 377 5.73 3.16 25.59
N LEU A 378 6.29 4.38 25.51
CA LEU A 378 7.35 4.73 24.55
C LEU A 378 8.58 3.83 24.74
N GLU A 379 8.83 3.38 25.96
CA GLU A 379 9.94 2.51 26.35
C GLU A 379 9.93 1.18 25.57
N LEU A 380 8.74 0.67 25.20
CA LEU A 380 8.62 -0.54 24.36
C LEU A 380 9.12 -0.31 22.93
N PHE A 381 8.98 0.91 22.41
CA PHE A 381 9.54 1.30 21.12
C PHE A 381 11.05 1.52 21.23
N ILE A 382 11.49 2.32 22.22
CA ILE A 382 12.91 2.65 22.41
C ILE A 382 13.76 1.40 22.60
N LYS A 383 13.31 0.43 23.41
CA LYS A 383 14.03 -0.84 23.64
C LYS A 383 14.31 -1.62 22.35
N LYS A 384 13.51 -1.43 21.30
CA LYS A 384 13.68 -2.07 19.98
C LYS A 384 14.51 -1.25 19.02
N SER A 385 14.59 0.06 19.21
CA SER A 385 15.19 0.97 18.23
C SER A 385 16.70 0.76 18.12
N LYS A 386 17.15 0.50 16.89
CA LYS A 386 18.56 0.48 16.50
C LYS A 386 19.08 1.89 16.26
N LEU A 387 18.24 2.81 15.78
CA LEU A 387 18.69 4.18 15.54
C LEU A 387 18.94 4.92 16.85
N ILE A 388 18.06 4.80 17.85
CA ILE A 388 18.26 5.40 19.18
C ILE A 388 19.48 4.77 19.87
N LYS A 389 19.59 3.44 19.82
CA LYS A 389 20.76 2.73 20.35
C LYS A 389 22.06 3.27 19.71
N ASN A 390 22.11 3.34 18.38
CA ASN A 390 23.28 3.84 17.66
C ASN A 390 23.56 5.31 17.94
N TRP A 391 22.52 6.15 18.07
CA TRP A 391 22.68 7.57 18.41
C TRP A 391 23.34 7.77 19.78
N ASN A 392 22.99 6.94 20.76
CA ASN A 392 23.55 7.02 22.11
C ASN A 392 24.96 6.42 22.21
N GLU A 393 25.27 5.39 21.42
CA GLU A 393 26.57 4.71 21.45
C GLU A 393 27.63 5.41 20.57
N GLN A 394 27.22 6.08 19.48
CA GLN A 394 28.16 6.66 18.52
C GLN A 394 28.61 8.07 18.93
N GLN A 395 29.88 8.21 19.30
CA GLN A 395 30.51 9.53 19.45
C GLN A 395 30.70 10.17 18.06
N LYS A 396 30.27 11.43 17.90
CA LYS A 396 30.48 12.20 16.67
C LYS A 396 31.95 12.61 16.57
N LEU A 397 32.53 12.53 15.37
CA LEU A 397 33.91 12.96 15.09
C LEU A 397 34.16 14.43 15.48
N GLU A 398 33.13 15.27 15.41
CA GLU A 398 33.13 16.68 15.86
C GLU A 398 33.48 16.85 17.35
N LYS A 399 33.41 15.80 18.18
CA LYS A 399 33.86 15.83 19.58
C LYS A 399 35.37 15.67 19.73
N PHE A 400 36.08 15.35 18.64
CA PHE A 400 37.51 15.04 18.62
C PHE A 400 38.32 16.00 17.73
N VAL A 401 37.68 17.04 17.18
CA VAL A 401 38.30 18.05 16.31
C VAL A 401 38.27 19.41 16.97
#